data_AF-A0A6V7VN98-F1
#
_entry.id   AF-A0A6V7VN98-F1
#
_cell.length_a   1.000
_cell.length_b   1.000
_cell.length_c   1.000
_cell.angle_alpha   90.00
_cell.angle_beta   90.00
_cell.angle_gamma   90.00
#
_symmetry.space_group_name_H-M   'P 1'
#
loop_
_entity.id
_entity.type
_entity.pdbx_description
1 polymer ?
#
loop_
_entity_poly.entity_id
_entity_poly.type
_entity_poly.pdbx_seq_one_letter_code
_entity_poly.pdbx_strand_id
1 'polypeptide(L)'
;MALIKAQADFAINLLSNFVLEQNKPVESTILSPLSLSMGLAMVYAGADGETKKDFGELLSGGLKEEETHAYFGKQLNSYNDDKPKNYTLEMANKVFVQKGFKILEEFKNFINENYGGRFELLNFEENVEAAKIINEFVEKSTHDKIKNIISPDALNSDTRLLLINAIYFKGKWISTFDPKLTYKTRFYISEDNFIEVRVFMPKLG
;
A
#
# COMPACT_ATOMS: atom_id res chain seq x y z
N MET A 1 12.45 -3.20 -19.00
CA MET A 1 12.87 -4.29 -18.08
C MET A 1 13.40 -3.76 -16.76
N ALA A 2 14.20 -2.68 -16.72
CA ALA A 2 14.79 -2.14 -15.49
C ALA A 2 13.75 -1.83 -14.38
N LEU A 3 12.66 -1.14 -14.70
CA LEU A 3 11.64 -0.78 -13.70
C LEU A 3 10.97 -2.01 -13.05
N ILE A 4 10.60 -3.02 -13.84
CA ILE A 4 9.97 -4.24 -13.31
C ILE A 4 10.94 -4.98 -12.39
N LYS A 5 12.23 -5.03 -12.76
CA LYS A 5 13.28 -5.59 -11.91
C LYS A 5 13.41 -4.79 -10.60
N ALA A 6 13.45 -3.46 -10.67
CA ALA A 6 13.51 -2.61 -9.48
C ALA A 6 12.31 -2.82 -8.54
N GLN A 7 11.10 -2.96 -9.08
CA GLN A 7 9.90 -3.27 -8.27
C GLN A 7 9.96 -4.67 -7.64
N ALA A 8 10.49 -5.67 -8.35
CA ALA A 8 10.69 -7.01 -7.80
C ALA A 8 11.77 -7.02 -6.70
N ASP A 9 12.90 -6.36 -6.94
CA ASP A 9 13.98 -6.19 -5.97
C ASP A 9 13.47 -5.46 -4.72
N PHE A 10 12.72 -4.36 -4.89
CA PHE A 10 12.06 -3.64 -3.80
C PHE A 10 11.14 -4.54 -2.97
N ALA A 11 10.31 -5.35 -3.63
CA ALA A 11 9.41 -6.28 -2.95
C ALA A 11 10.14 -7.35 -2.13
N ILE A 12 11.18 -7.95 -2.70
CA ILE A 12 11.97 -9.00 -2.04
C ILE A 12 12.74 -8.41 -0.86
N ASN A 13 13.37 -7.25 -1.03
CA ASN A 13 14.12 -6.58 0.02
C ASN A 13 13.21 -6.13 1.17
N LEU A 14 12.03 -5.58 0.86
CA LEU A 14 11.03 -5.20 1.86
C LEU A 14 10.63 -6.41 2.72
N LEU A 15 10.27 -7.53 2.08
CA LEU A 15 9.89 -8.74 2.81
C LEU A 15 11.05 -9.28 3.64
N SER A 16 12.26 -9.32 3.07
CA SER A 16 13.45 -9.84 3.74
C SER A 16 13.77 -9.02 5.00
N ASN A 17 13.75 -7.69 4.90
CA ASN A 17 14.03 -6.83 6.07
C ASN A 17 12.95 -7.00 7.15
N PHE A 18 11.66 -7.04 6.77
CA PHE A 18 10.57 -7.21 7.74
C PHE A 18 10.58 -8.57 8.47
N VAL A 19 10.97 -9.64 7.77
CA VAL A 19 10.95 -11.01 8.29
C VAL A 19 12.25 -11.37 9.01
N LEU A 20 13.41 -10.90 8.52
CA LEU A 20 14.72 -11.29 9.05
C LEU A 20 15.22 -10.39 10.18
N GLU A 21 14.82 -9.13 10.24
CA GLU A 21 15.31 -8.19 11.27
C GLU A 21 14.60 -8.35 12.63
N GLN A 22 13.54 -9.14 12.69
CA GLN A 22 12.83 -9.37 13.94
C GLN A 22 13.36 -10.63 14.60
N ASN A 23 14.18 -10.46 15.64
CA ASN A 23 14.50 -11.49 16.66
C ASN A 23 13.23 -11.88 17.47
N LYS A 24 12.12 -12.10 16.78
CA LYS A 24 10.80 -12.39 17.31
C LYS A 24 10.33 -13.75 16.78
N PRO A 25 9.38 -14.39 17.47
CA PRO A 25 8.71 -15.56 16.93
C PRO A 25 8.12 -15.28 15.55
N VAL A 26 8.01 -16.32 14.71
CA VAL A 26 7.42 -16.22 13.38
C VAL A 26 5.97 -15.75 13.49
N GLU A 27 5.70 -14.50 13.12
CA GLU A 27 4.36 -13.94 13.00
C GLU A 27 3.88 -13.97 11.56
N SER A 28 2.58 -14.20 11.35
CA SER A 28 1.98 -14.15 10.02
C SER A 28 2.04 -12.72 9.48
N THR A 29 2.82 -12.51 8.43
CA THR A 29 3.08 -11.18 7.86
C THR A 29 2.49 -11.09 6.45
N ILE A 30 1.78 -10.00 6.17
CA ILE A 30 1.30 -9.65 4.83
C ILE A 30 1.70 -8.21 4.52
N LEU A 31 2.23 -7.99 3.32
CA LEU A 31 2.74 -6.71 2.86
C LEU A 31 2.31 -6.51 1.41
N SER A 32 2.17 -5.25 1.00
CA SER A 32 1.97 -4.88 -0.40
C SER A 32 3.07 -3.94 -0.87
N PRO A 33 4.15 -4.50 -1.45
CA PRO A 33 5.23 -3.69 -2.03
C PRO A 33 4.72 -2.71 -3.10
N LEU A 34 3.76 -3.15 -3.92
CA LEU A 34 3.13 -2.33 -4.95
C LEU A 34 2.43 -1.10 -4.35
N SER A 35 1.67 -1.31 -3.28
CA SER A 35 0.99 -0.20 -2.62
C SER A 35 2.01 0.80 -2.11
N LEU A 36 3.01 0.34 -1.36
CA LEU A 36 4.04 1.19 -0.78
C LEU A 36 4.82 1.95 -1.85
N SER A 37 5.25 1.28 -2.93
CA SER A 37 6.00 1.92 -4.02
C SER A 37 5.21 3.01 -4.72
N MET A 38 3.89 2.84 -4.91
CA MET A 38 3.02 3.88 -5.46
C MET A 38 2.88 5.08 -4.53
N GLY A 39 2.81 4.85 -3.22
CA GLY A 39 2.83 5.93 -2.23
C GLY A 39 4.14 6.71 -2.25
N LEU A 40 5.27 5.99 -2.24
CA LEU A 40 6.61 6.57 -2.31
C LEU A 40 6.86 7.29 -3.63
N ALA A 41 6.27 6.86 -4.74
CA ALA A 41 6.36 7.57 -6.01
C ALA A 41 5.72 8.97 -5.95
N MET A 42 4.68 9.19 -5.13
CA MET A 42 4.15 10.55 -4.90
C MET A 42 5.09 11.39 -4.05
N VAL A 43 5.82 10.79 -3.10
CA VAL A 43 6.83 11.48 -2.30
C VAL A 43 8.06 11.84 -3.15
N TYR A 44 8.46 10.93 -4.05
CA TYR A 44 9.54 11.13 -5.01
C TYR A 44 9.33 12.38 -5.87
N ALA A 45 8.10 12.64 -6.31
CA ALA A 45 7.74 13.83 -7.08
C ALA A 45 8.00 15.15 -6.35
N GLY A 46 8.02 15.13 -5.01
CA GLY A 46 8.30 16.29 -4.16
C GLY A 46 9.70 16.30 -3.55
N ALA A 47 10.50 15.27 -3.80
CA ALA A 47 11.87 15.19 -3.30
C ALA A 47 12.80 16.10 -4.13
N ASP A 48 14.00 16.37 -3.63
CA ASP A 48 15.06 17.04 -4.41
C ASP A 48 16.45 16.51 -3.99
N GLY A 49 17.48 16.86 -4.76
CA GLY A 49 18.88 16.52 -4.47
C GLY A 49 19.13 15.02 -4.28
N GLU A 50 19.85 14.67 -3.22
CA GLU A 50 20.20 13.27 -2.91
C GLU A 50 18.98 12.42 -2.59
N THR A 51 18.00 12.97 -1.86
CA THR A 51 16.74 12.26 -1.57
C THR A 51 16.00 11.89 -2.84
N LYS A 52 15.93 12.80 -3.82
CA LYS A 52 15.34 12.51 -5.14
C LYS A 52 16.10 11.38 -5.83
N LYS A 53 17.43 11.43 -5.85
CA LYS A 53 18.27 10.39 -6.47
C LYS A 53 18.01 9.01 -5.83
N ASP A 54 17.97 8.93 -4.51
CA ASP A 54 17.75 7.67 -3.78
C ASP A 54 16.37 7.07 -4.08
N PHE A 55 15.33 7.90 -4.18
CA PHE A 55 14.01 7.45 -4.60
C PHE A 55 14.00 6.93 -6.04
N GLY A 56 14.69 7.62 -6.97
CA GLY A 56 14.80 7.17 -8.36
C GLY A 56 15.49 5.81 -8.47
N GLU A 57 16.58 5.61 -7.73
CA GLU A 57 17.26 4.31 -7.66
C GLU A 57 16.36 3.22 -7.05
N LEU A 58 15.73 3.51 -5.90
CA LEU A 58 14.87 2.56 -5.19
C LEU A 58 13.65 2.12 -6.02
N LEU A 59 12.97 3.07 -6.66
CA LEU A 59 11.69 2.82 -7.32
C LEU A 59 11.83 2.29 -8.74
N SER A 60 12.87 2.72 -9.47
CA SER A 60 12.99 2.44 -10.90
C SER A 60 14.40 2.03 -11.35
N GLY A 61 15.37 1.94 -10.44
CA GLY A 61 16.77 1.63 -10.78
C GLY A 61 17.46 2.76 -11.53
N GLY A 62 17.12 4.01 -11.19
CA GLY A 62 17.76 5.20 -11.75
C GLY A 62 17.23 5.61 -13.13
N LEU A 63 16.04 5.14 -13.52
CA LEU A 63 15.37 5.65 -14.72
C LEU A 63 14.98 7.12 -14.54
N LYS A 64 14.69 7.78 -15.67
CA LYS A 64 14.23 9.17 -15.64
C LYS A 64 12.96 9.31 -14.82
N GLU A 65 12.84 10.47 -14.17
CA GLU A 65 11.71 10.84 -13.33
C GLU A 65 10.39 10.72 -14.11
N GLU A 66 10.35 11.23 -15.34
CA GLU A 66 9.15 11.20 -16.18
C GLU A 66 8.73 9.78 -16.53
N GLU A 67 9.69 8.89 -16.83
CA GLU A 67 9.42 7.48 -17.12
C GLU A 67 8.88 6.74 -15.89
N THR A 68 9.42 7.08 -14.72
CA THR A 68 9.03 6.50 -13.44
C THR A 68 7.59 6.90 -13.09
N HIS A 69 7.27 8.19 -13.14
CA HIS A 69 5.92 8.69 -12.84
C HIS A 69 4.90 8.25 -13.89
N ALA A 70 5.25 8.23 -15.18
CA ALA A 70 4.38 7.72 -16.23
C ALA A 70 4.01 6.24 -16.00
N TYR A 71 4.95 5.42 -15.52
CA TYR A 71 4.65 4.04 -15.15
C TYR A 71 3.67 3.98 -13.97
N PHE A 72 3.97 4.64 -12.85
CA PHE A 72 3.13 4.55 -11.66
C PHE A 72 1.73 5.16 -11.86
N GLY A 73 1.64 6.31 -12.54
CA GLY A 73 0.36 6.93 -12.89
C GLY A 73 -0.48 6.02 -13.79
N LYS A 74 0.13 5.39 -14.80
CA LYS A 74 -0.56 4.40 -15.65
C LYS A 74 -1.05 3.19 -14.85
N GLN A 75 -0.23 2.64 -13.96
CA GLN A 75 -0.64 1.51 -13.11
C GLN A 75 -1.81 1.92 -12.21
N LEU A 76 -1.71 3.07 -11.53
CA LEU A 76 -2.76 3.58 -10.66
C LEU A 76 -4.09 3.75 -11.39
N ASN A 77 -4.06 4.31 -12.59
CA ASN A 77 -5.25 4.47 -13.42
C ASN A 77 -5.80 3.11 -13.88
N SER A 78 -4.94 2.15 -14.22
CA SER A 78 -5.39 0.81 -14.63
C SER A 78 -6.07 0.03 -13.50
N TYR A 79 -5.59 0.19 -12.25
CA TYR A 79 -6.16 -0.50 -11.11
C TYR A 79 -7.50 0.11 -10.69
N ASN A 80 -7.62 1.43 -10.76
CA ASN A 80 -8.84 2.15 -10.39
C ASN A 80 -9.84 2.33 -11.56
N ASP A 81 -9.58 1.76 -12.74
CA ASP A 81 -10.55 1.87 -13.85
C ASP A 81 -11.82 1.02 -13.60
N ASP A 82 -12.94 1.53 -14.08
CA ASP A 82 -14.27 0.89 -13.97
C ASP A 82 -14.46 -0.29 -14.94
N LYS A 83 -13.37 -0.79 -15.54
CA LYS A 83 -13.49 -1.91 -16.48
C LYS A 83 -13.93 -3.17 -15.73
N PRO A 84 -14.81 -4.00 -16.34
CA PRO A 84 -15.21 -5.27 -15.73
C PRO A 84 -13.98 -6.15 -15.47
N LYS A 85 -13.75 -6.45 -14.19
CA LYS A 85 -12.68 -7.33 -13.71
C LYS A 85 -13.31 -8.51 -12.97
N ASN A 86 -12.66 -9.67 -13.02
CA ASN A 86 -13.03 -10.85 -12.23
C ASN A 86 -12.50 -10.79 -10.78
N TYR A 87 -11.92 -9.65 -10.40
CA TYR A 87 -11.41 -9.33 -9.07
C TYR A 87 -11.72 -7.86 -8.74
N THR A 88 -11.70 -7.53 -7.46
CA THR A 88 -11.68 -6.15 -6.96
C THR A 88 -10.28 -5.83 -6.48
N LEU A 89 -9.72 -4.70 -6.91
CA LEU A 89 -8.46 -4.16 -6.43
C LEU A 89 -8.65 -2.67 -6.19
N GLU A 90 -8.53 -2.24 -4.95
CA GLU A 90 -8.70 -0.84 -4.54
C GLU A 90 -7.49 -0.39 -3.74
N MET A 91 -7.00 0.81 -4.03
CA MET A 91 -5.80 1.37 -3.41
C MET A 91 -6.13 2.70 -2.74
N ALA A 92 -5.87 2.78 -1.44
CA ALA A 92 -6.03 3.95 -0.59
C ALA A 92 -4.66 4.67 -0.43
N ASN A 93 -4.15 5.21 -1.54
CA ASN A 93 -2.98 6.07 -1.52
C ASN A 93 -3.45 7.53 -1.42
N LYS A 94 -2.99 8.26 -0.41
CA LYS A 94 -3.25 9.70 -0.29
C LYS A 94 -2.15 10.38 0.51
N VAL A 95 -1.74 11.56 0.06
CA VAL A 95 -0.85 12.47 0.79
C VAL A 95 -1.72 13.51 1.50
N PHE A 96 -1.68 13.51 2.82
CA PHE A 96 -2.29 14.55 3.64
C PHE A 96 -1.22 15.57 4.02
N VAL A 97 -1.52 16.85 3.92
CA VAL A 97 -0.60 17.93 4.29
C VAL A 97 -1.25 18.91 5.23
N GLN A 98 -0.46 19.41 6.20
CA GLN A 98 -0.93 20.33 7.21
C GLN A 98 -1.57 21.56 6.57
N LYS A 99 -2.80 21.86 6.97
CA LYS A 99 -3.50 23.08 6.55
C LYS A 99 -2.66 24.31 6.92
N GLY A 100 -2.47 25.21 5.95
CA GLY A 100 -1.66 26.42 6.12
C GLY A 100 -0.17 26.21 5.87
N PHE A 101 0.31 24.97 5.70
CA PHE A 101 1.66 24.71 5.23
C PHE A 101 1.78 25.11 3.75
N LYS A 102 2.84 25.86 3.42
CA LYS A 102 3.09 26.32 2.05
C LYS A 102 3.73 25.18 1.25
N ILE A 103 3.04 24.76 0.20
CA ILE A 103 3.48 23.73 -0.74
C ILE A 103 3.58 24.38 -2.10
N LEU A 104 4.59 24.00 -2.88
CA LEU A 104 4.74 24.45 -4.26
C LEU A 104 3.52 24.06 -5.10
N GLU A 105 2.97 25.01 -5.83
CA GLU A 105 1.83 24.76 -6.72
C GLU A 105 2.19 23.74 -7.82
N GLU A 106 3.45 23.75 -8.27
CA GLU A 106 3.99 22.78 -9.23
C GLU A 106 3.82 21.34 -8.73
N PHE A 107 4.14 21.08 -7.45
CA PHE A 107 3.94 19.76 -6.85
C PHE A 107 2.46 19.37 -6.78
N LYS A 108 1.59 20.29 -6.36
CA LYS A 108 0.14 20.01 -6.30
C LYS A 108 -0.41 19.65 -7.68
N ASN A 109 -0.06 20.43 -8.69
CA ASN A 109 -0.48 20.20 -10.08
C ASN A 109 0.04 18.84 -10.56
N PHE A 110 1.31 18.53 -10.29
CA PHE A 110 1.90 17.27 -10.68
C PHE A 110 1.16 16.05 -10.08
N ILE A 111 0.84 16.09 -8.77
CA ILE A 111 0.08 15.01 -8.10
C ILE A 111 -1.34 14.91 -8.65
N ASN A 112 -1.99 16.05 -8.92
CA ASN A 112 -3.32 16.08 -9.53
C ASN A 112 -3.34 15.40 -10.91
N GLU A 113 -2.38 15.75 -11.77
CA GLU A 113 -2.29 15.28 -13.15
C GLU A 113 -1.86 13.82 -13.26
N ASN A 114 -0.87 13.40 -12.47
CA ASN A 114 -0.25 12.08 -12.60
C ASN A 114 -0.82 11.02 -11.66
N TYR A 115 -1.44 11.44 -10.55
CA TYR A 115 -1.91 10.54 -9.49
C TYR A 115 -3.39 10.75 -9.12
N GLY A 116 -4.14 11.53 -9.90
CA GLY A 116 -5.59 11.68 -9.76
C GLY A 116 -6.01 12.45 -8.51
N GLY A 117 -5.21 13.42 -8.08
CA GLY A 117 -5.55 14.32 -6.98
C GLY A 117 -5.62 13.64 -5.63
N ARG A 118 -4.76 12.64 -5.40
CA ARG A 118 -4.57 11.94 -4.13
C ARG A 118 -3.80 12.78 -3.10
N PHE A 119 -4.24 14.03 -2.97
CA PHE A 119 -3.68 15.07 -2.13
C PHE A 119 -4.81 15.74 -1.35
N GLU A 120 -4.63 15.98 -0.06
CA GLU A 120 -5.64 16.65 0.78
C GLU A 120 -4.99 17.53 1.85
N LEU A 121 -5.54 18.73 2.06
CA LEU A 121 -5.14 19.59 3.17
C LEU A 121 -5.96 19.21 4.41
N LEU A 122 -5.27 18.91 5.50
CA LEU A 122 -5.87 18.46 6.76
C LEU A 122 -5.21 19.18 7.94
N ASN A 123 -6.00 19.56 8.96
CA ASN A 123 -5.45 20.20 10.15
C ASN A 123 -5.05 19.14 11.19
N PHE A 124 -3.77 18.77 11.24
CA PHE A 124 -3.23 17.80 12.20
C PHE A 124 -3.20 18.32 13.65
N GLU A 125 -3.33 19.63 13.88
CA GLU A 125 -3.49 20.19 15.22
C GLU A 125 -4.84 19.78 15.85
N GLU A 126 -5.86 19.55 15.01
CA GLU A 126 -7.13 18.93 15.39
C GLU A 126 -7.01 17.41 15.29
N ASN A 127 -6.08 16.83 16.05
CA ASN A 127 -5.61 15.45 15.88
C ASN A 127 -6.72 14.39 15.89
N VAL A 128 -7.75 14.53 16.74
CA VAL A 128 -8.90 13.62 16.81
C VAL A 128 -9.70 13.61 15.51
N GLU A 129 -10.04 14.79 14.98
CA GLU A 129 -10.80 14.88 13.73
C GLU A 129 -9.94 14.47 12.53
N ALA A 130 -8.66 14.84 12.52
CA ALA A 130 -7.74 14.43 11.48
C ALA A 130 -7.58 12.91 11.41
N ALA A 131 -7.36 12.25 12.55
CA ALA A 131 -7.27 10.79 12.60
C ALA A 131 -8.59 10.12 12.16
N LYS A 132 -9.74 10.68 12.55
CA LYS A 132 -11.05 10.19 12.10
C LYS A 132 -11.20 10.26 10.57
N ILE A 133 -10.88 11.41 9.95
CA ILE A 133 -10.94 11.58 8.48
C ILE A 133 -10.03 10.57 7.77
N ILE A 134 -8.81 10.38 8.26
CA ILE A 134 -7.86 9.41 7.71
C ILE A 134 -8.38 7.98 7.83
N ASN A 135 -8.90 7.61 9.00
CA ASN A 135 -9.43 6.27 9.27
C ASN A 135 -10.68 6.00 8.41
N GLU A 136 -11.62 6.93 8.30
CA GLU A 136 -12.81 6.80 7.44
C GLU A 136 -12.43 6.63 5.97
N PHE A 137 -11.43 7.37 5.49
CA PHE A 137 -10.90 7.20 4.13
C PHE A 137 -10.37 5.78 3.90
N VAL A 138 -9.54 5.26 4.81
CA VAL A 138 -8.98 3.91 4.70
C VAL A 138 -10.03 2.83 4.85
N GLU A 139 -10.95 2.96 5.80
CA GLU A 139 -12.04 2.00 6.01
C GLU A 139 -12.91 1.86 4.77
N LYS A 140 -13.31 2.99 4.18
CA LYS A 140 -14.10 3.02 2.95
C LYS A 140 -13.35 2.36 1.79
N SER A 141 -12.08 2.70 1.58
CA SER A 141 -11.27 2.13 0.50
C SER A 141 -10.86 0.67 0.72
N THR A 142 -11.12 0.11 1.89
CA THR A 142 -10.74 -1.25 2.24
C THR A 142 -11.93 -2.14 2.58
N HIS A 143 -13.16 -1.70 2.30
CA HIS A 143 -14.39 -2.43 2.60
C HIS A 143 -14.41 -2.88 4.08
N ASP A 144 -14.11 -1.94 4.98
CA ASP A 144 -14.08 -2.12 6.43
C ASP A 144 -13.03 -3.13 6.94
N LYS A 145 -12.06 -3.53 6.11
CA LYS A 145 -11.04 -4.52 6.51
C LYS A 145 -9.88 -3.91 7.29
N ILE A 146 -9.53 -2.67 7.01
CA ILE A 146 -8.50 -1.94 7.74
C ILE A 146 -9.19 -0.79 8.45
N LYS A 147 -9.20 -0.85 9.79
CA LYS A 147 -9.80 0.15 10.67
C LYS A 147 -8.75 0.75 11.56
N ASN A 148 -8.95 2.00 11.97
CA ASN A 148 -8.07 2.69 12.93
C ASN A 148 -6.57 2.58 12.55
N ILE A 149 -6.24 2.85 11.28
CA ILE A 149 -4.87 2.79 10.79
C ILE A 149 -3.95 3.78 11.53
N ILE A 150 -4.52 4.86 12.06
CA ILE A 150 -3.80 5.87 12.82
C ILE A 150 -4.56 6.24 14.10
N SER A 151 -3.81 6.38 15.20
CA SER A 151 -4.31 6.95 16.45
C SER A 151 -4.21 8.48 16.42
N PRO A 152 -5.13 9.23 17.04
CA PRO A 152 -4.99 10.68 17.24
C PRO A 152 -3.64 11.07 17.86
N ASP A 153 -3.09 10.24 18.75
CA ASP A 153 -1.81 10.53 19.43
C ASP A 153 -0.60 10.48 18.49
N ALA A 154 -0.74 9.89 17.30
CA ALA A 154 0.30 9.89 16.27
C ALA A 154 0.38 11.22 15.49
N LEU A 155 -0.60 12.11 15.68
CA LEU A 155 -0.69 13.40 15.01
C LEU A 155 -0.50 14.53 16.04
N ASN A 156 0.31 15.51 15.68
CA ASN A 156 0.63 16.64 16.55
C ASN A 156 0.93 17.92 15.73
N SER A 157 1.20 19.02 16.43
CA SER A 157 1.52 20.32 15.85
C SER A 157 2.79 20.35 15.00
N ASP A 158 3.64 19.32 15.04
CA ASP A 158 4.84 19.19 14.22
C ASP A 158 4.62 18.33 12.98
N THR A 159 3.47 17.66 12.88
CA THR A 159 3.12 16.87 11.71
C THR A 159 2.89 17.81 10.52
N ARG A 160 3.63 17.61 9.42
CA ARG A 160 3.53 18.44 8.20
C ARG A 160 2.95 17.68 7.04
N LEU A 161 3.35 16.43 6.85
CA LEU A 161 2.91 15.59 5.76
C LEU A 161 2.75 14.16 6.27
N LEU A 162 1.69 13.49 5.81
CA LEU A 162 1.43 12.09 6.09
C LEU A 162 1.07 11.38 4.79
N LEU A 163 1.84 10.33 4.46
CA LEU A 163 1.51 9.43 3.37
C LEU A 163 0.71 8.25 3.94
N ILE A 164 -0.54 8.11 3.52
CA ILE A 164 -1.38 6.95 3.84
C ILE A 164 -1.39 5.98 2.67
N ASN A 165 -1.22 4.71 3.03
CA ASN A 165 -1.14 3.60 2.11
C ASN A 165 -1.99 2.43 2.63
N ALA A 166 -3.00 2.03 1.87
CA ALA A 166 -3.70 0.77 2.11
C ALA A 166 -4.15 0.15 0.79
N ILE A 167 -4.32 -1.18 0.77
CA ILE A 167 -4.75 -1.91 -0.41
C ILE A 167 -5.80 -2.95 -0.02
N TYR A 168 -6.81 -3.10 -0.86
CA TYR A 168 -7.80 -4.15 -0.78
C TYR A 168 -7.79 -4.97 -2.05
N PHE A 169 -7.66 -6.28 -1.90
CA PHE A 169 -7.75 -7.23 -2.99
C PHE A 169 -8.77 -8.31 -2.68
N LYS A 170 -9.67 -8.56 -3.63
CA LYS A 170 -10.64 -9.66 -3.58
C LYS A 170 -10.74 -10.30 -4.96
N GLY A 171 -10.00 -11.39 -5.15
CA GLY A 171 -10.09 -12.24 -6.33
C GLY A 171 -11.07 -13.40 -6.15
N LYS A 172 -11.63 -13.88 -7.27
CA LYS A 172 -12.25 -15.21 -7.32
C LYS A 172 -11.24 -16.20 -7.89
N TRP A 173 -11.10 -17.34 -7.24
CA TRP A 173 -10.32 -18.45 -7.78
C TRP A 173 -10.87 -18.86 -9.15
N ILE A 174 -9.99 -19.09 -10.12
CA ILE A 174 -10.35 -19.66 -11.43
C ILE A 174 -10.92 -21.07 -11.22
N SER A 175 -10.22 -21.89 -10.44
CA SER A 175 -10.68 -23.20 -9.98
C SER A 175 -11.10 -23.11 -8.52
N THR A 176 -12.41 -23.10 -8.27
CA THR A 176 -12.95 -22.99 -6.91
C THR A 176 -12.84 -24.28 -6.11
N PHE A 177 -12.86 -24.17 -4.79
CA PHE A 177 -12.90 -25.29 -3.86
C PHE A 177 -14.33 -25.82 -3.68
N ASP A 178 -14.48 -27.12 -3.40
CA ASP A 178 -15.75 -27.69 -2.97
C ASP A 178 -15.87 -27.60 -1.44
N PRO A 179 -16.83 -26.83 -0.89
CA PRO A 179 -17.04 -26.76 0.55
C PRO A 179 -17.30 -28.13 1.20
N LYS A 180 -17.86 -29.10 0.46
CA LYS A 180 -18.12 -30.46 0.95
C LYS A 180 -16.86 -31.29 1.12
N LEU A 181 -15.81 -30.95 0.37
CA LEU A 181 -14.51 -31.62 0.46
C LEU A 181 -13.55 -30.91 1.44
N THR A 182 -13.99 -29.82 2.06
CA THR A 182 -13.21 -29.12 3.09
C THR A 182 -13.23 -29.94 4.38
N TYR A 183 -12.04 -30.24 4.91
CA TYR A 183 -11.90 -31.05 6.12
C TYR A 183 -10.89 -30.41 7.09
N LYS A 184 -10.99 -30.82 8.36
CA LYS A 184 -10.05 -30.39 9.40
C LYS A 184 -8.78 -31.25 9.37
N THR A 185 -7.63 -30.63 9.55
CA THR A 185 -6.36 -31.32 9.75
C THR A 185 -5.42 -30.49 10.63
N ARG A 186 -4.30 -31.08 11.03
CA ARG A 186 -3.26 -30.41 11.83
C ARG A 186 -2.36 -29.57 10.93
N PHE A 187 -2.14 -28.31 11.31
CA PHE A 187 -1.08 -27.45 10.80
C PHE A 187 -0.05 -27.28 11.91
N TYR A 188 1.17 -27.77 11.66
CA TYR A 188 2.27 -27.72 12.61
C TYR A 188 2.93 -26.34 12.55
N ILE A 189 2.91 -25.61 13.67
CA ILE A 189 3.56 -24.30 13.83
C ILE A 189 4.99 -24.45 14.36
N SER A 190 5.29 -25.58 15.00
CA SER A 190 6.63 -26.06 15.34
C SER A 190 6.62 -27.59 15.39
N GLU A 191 7.76 -28.23 15.63
CA GLU A 191 7.86 -29.71 15.71
C GLU A 191 6.85 -30.31 16.70
N ASP A 192 6.67 -29.69 17.86
CA ASP A 192 5.81 -30.21 18.94
C ASP A 192 4.43 -29.54 19.06
N ASN A 193 4.15 -28.51 18.26
CA ASN A 193 2.93 -27.71 18.42
C ASN A 193 2.14 -27.59 17.11
N PHE A 194 0.83 -27.85 17.17
CA PHE A 194 -0.06 -27.76 16.03
C PHE A 194 -1.38 -27.08 16.40
N ILE A 195 -2.01 -26.51 15.39
CA ILE A 195 -3.40 -26.04 15.44
C ILE A 195 -4.26 -26.83 14.47
N GLU A 196 -5.56 -26.97 14.76
CA GLU A 196 -6.51 -27.50 13.79
C GLU A 196 -6.90 -26.41 12.79
N VAL A 197 -6.74 -26.68 11.50
CA VAL A 197 -7.16 -25.79 10.41
C VAL A 197 -8.10 -26.50 9.45
N ARG A 198 -8.87 -25.72 8.68
CA ARG A 198 -9.65 -26.23 7.56
C ARG A 198 -8.79 -26.15 6.30
N VAL A 199 -8.58 -27.29 5.64
CA VAL A 199 -7.92 -27.33 4.33
C VAL A 199 -8.99 -27.44 3.26
N PHE A 200 -8.91 -26.54 2.28
CA PHE A 200 -9.84 -26.50 1.16
C PHE A 200 -9.34 -27.44 0.05
N MET A 201 -10.22 -28.30 -0.46
CA MET A 201 -9.91 -29.19 -1.59
C MET A 201 -10.48 -28.65 -2.90
N PRO A 202 -9.69 -28.62 -3.99
CA PRO A 202 -10.13 -28.11 -5.27
C PRO A 202 -11.26 -29.00 -5.82
N LYS A 203 -12.18 -28.41 -6.61
CA LYS A 203 -13.10 -29.21 -7.41
C LYS A 203 -12.29 -30.00 -8.44
N LEU A 204 -12.36 -31.33 -8.39
CA LEU A 204 -11.91 -32.17 -9.49
C LEU A 204 -12.88 -31.94 -10.66
N GLY A 205 -12.33 -31.58 -11.82
CA GLY A 205 -13.09 -31.34 -13.04
C GLY A 205 -13.70 -32.60 -13.64
#